data_AF-A0AAD5WFW9-F1
#
_entry.id   AF-A0AAD5WFW9-F1
#
_cell.length_a   1.000
_cell.length_b   1.000
_cell.length_c   1.000
_cell.angle_alpha   90.00
_cell.angle_beta   90.00
_cell.angle_gamma   90.00
#
_symmetry.space_group_name_H-M   'P 1'
#
loop_
_entity.id
_entity.type
_entity.pdbx_description
1 polymer ?
#
loop_
_entity_poly.entity_id
_entity_poly.type
_entity_poly.pdbx_seq_one_letter_code
_entity_poly.pdbx_strand_id
1 'polypeptide(L)'
;MRISEFSIDEVRVSGDDVHLSCHQIRQVISSLKQEVFTDLTTTTTTRGIVAIRMERSAKLICVIVTLLEVRVPFIFLRDDEDSASVGAEWLFDGKELTKFSCNGSGDQPVDVPEDSDLCYLIRTSGTTGMQKLIGVPYSCIEPNIEDFRERFSLCSEDVILCSTSVFFDPSIVEIFLALSCGSRLLLVPDKARSHPHLLSDILRRYKPTFVQFTPSVLALLDDLTLSWIFWRFFTNSLSSYRRRKVSSESGATISHCFESN
;
A
#
# COMPACT_ATOMS: atom_id res chain seq x y z
N MET A 1 3.70 14.70 2.57
CA MET A 1 2.72 13.71 2.05
C MET A 1 1.30 14.28 2.11
N ARG A 2 0.56 14.33 0.99
CA ARG A 2 -0.76 14.97 0.89
C ARG A 2 -1.90 13.96 1.03
N ILE A 3 -2.13 13.47 2.25
CA ILE A 3 -3.27 12.59 2.57
C ILE A 3 -4.62 13.22 2.16
N SER A 4 -4.66 14.53 1.95
CA SER A 4 -5.84 15.34 1.72
C SER A 4 -6.47 15.26 0.33
N GLU A 5 -6.01 14.50 -0.66
CA GLU A 5 -6.52 14.69 -2.05
C GLU A 5 -6.85 13.41 -2.83
N PHE A 6 -6.62 12.22 -2.27
CA PHE A 6 -6.80 10.95 -2.98
C PHE A 6 -8.21 10.32 -2.83
N SER A 7 -8.56 9.38 -3.71
CA SER A 7 -9.79 8.57 -3.63
C SER A 7 -9.49 7.07 -3.70
N ILE A 8 -10.45 6.24 -3.26
CA ILE A 8 -10.32 4.79 -3.25
C ILE A 8 -11.46 4.16 -4.06
N ASP A 9 -11.11 3.28 -5.00
CA ASP A 9 -12.02 2.35 -5.66
C ASP A 9 -11.68 0.93 -5.22
N GLU A 10 -12.54 0.29 -4.43
CA GLU A 10 -12.41 -1.11 -4.02
C GLU A 10 -13.24 -2.01 -4.94
N VAL A 11 -12.56 -2.86 -5.70
CA VAL A 11 -13.20 -3.84 -6.57
C VAL A 11 -13.66 -5.03 -5.76
N ARG A 12 -14.91 -5.47 -5.98
CA ARG A 12 -15.44 -6.67 -5.32
C ARG A 12 -15.64 -7.81 -6.32
N VAL A 13 -15.26 -9.02 -5.90
CA VAL A 13 -15.53 -10.25 -6.68
C VAL A 13 -17.05 -10.55 -6.70
N SER A 14 -17.75 -10.13 -5.65
CA SER A 14 -19.20 -10.31 -5.46
C SER A 14 -19.80 -9.07 -4.81
N GLY A 15 -20.94 -8.61 -5.34
CA GLY A 15 -21.59 -7.37 -4.93
C GLY A 15 -21.05 -6.15 -5.67
N ASP A 16 -21.51 -4.97 -5.27
CA ASP A 16 -21.12 -3.71 -5.90
C ASP A 16 -19.73 -3.25 -5.44
N ASP A 17 -18.98 -2.71 -6.39
CA ASP A 17 -17.72 -2.02 -6.12
C ASP A 17 -17.94 -0.85 -5.16
N VAL A 18 -16.96 -0.58 -4.30
CA VAL A 18 -17.05 0.50 -3.31
C VAL A 18 -16.18 1.66 -3.75
N HIS A 19 -16.75 2.86 -3.78
CA HIS A 19 -16.01 4.10 -3.97
C HIS A 19 -16.00 4.91 -2.68
N LEU A 20 -14.81 5.31 -2.23
CA LEU A 20 -14.65 6.34 -1.20
C LEU A 20 -14.01 7.58 -1.81
N SER A 21 -14.76 8.68 -1.79
CA SER A 21 -14.25 10.01 -2.06
C SER A 21 -13.29 10.46 -0.96
N CYS A 22 -12.45 11.45 -1.26
CA CYS A 22 -11.56 12.07 -0.28
C CYS A 22 -12.31 12.54 0.98
N HIS A 23 -13.51 13.10 0.82
CA HIS A 23 -14.34 13.52 1.95
C HIS A 23 -14.73 12.35 2.86
N GLN A 24 -15.21 11.24 2.27
CA GLN A 24 -15.57 10.04 3.02
C GLN A 24 -14.36 9.42 3.72
N ILE A 25 -13.19 9.40 3.06
CA ILE A 25 -11.94 8.90 3.65
C ILE A 25 -11.60 9.70 4.91
N ARG A 26 -11.67 11.03 4.86
CA ARG A 26 -11.42 11.89 6.03
C ARG A 26 -12.40 11.63 7.17
N GLN A 27 -13.68 11.42 6.86
CA GLN A 27 -14.68 11.09 7.87
C GLN A 27 -14.34 9.77 8.57
N VAL A 28 -13.95 8.74 7.81
CA VAL A 28 -13.53 7.44 8.36
C VAL A 28 -12.28 7.59 9.22
N ILE A 29 -11.25 8.31 8.74
CA ILE A 29 -10.02 8.57 9.51
C ILE A 29 -10.32 9.32 10.81
N SER A 30 -11.19 10.34 10.77
CA SER A 30 -11.58 11.09 11.96
C SER A 30 -12.27 10.21 12.99
N SER A 31 -13.20 9.35 12.56
CA SER A 31 -13.89 8.39 13.44
C SER A 31 -12.90 7.38 14.02
N LEU A 32 -12.01 6.81 13.21
CA LEU A 32 -10.96 5.89 13.68
C LEU A 32 -10.08 6.52 14.77
N LYS A 33 -9.70 7.79 14.63
CA LYS A 33 -8.91 8.51 15.65
C LYS A 33 -9.67 8.75 16.96
N GLN A 34 -10.97 9.03 16.89
CA GLN A 34 -11.79 9.41 18.04
C GLN A 34 -12.36 8.21 18.79
N GLU A 35 -12.59 7.11 18.09
CA GLU A 35 -13.31 5.94 18.63
C GLU A 35 -12.43 4.71 18.81
N VAL A 36 -11.46 4.48 17.92
CA VAL A 36 -10.68 3.22 17.89
C VAL A 36 -9.26 3.42 18.39
N PHE A 37 -8.57 4.44 17.89
CA PHE A 37 -7.16 4.70 18.20
C PHE A 37 -6.98 5.82 19.23
N THR A 38 -8.03 6.14 20.00
CA THR A 38 -8.05 7.23 20.97
C THR A 38 -6.89 7.13 21.96
N ASP A 39 -6.60 5.93 22.46
CA ASP A 39 -5.49 5.66 23.37
C ASP A 39 -4.12 5.99 22.76
N LEU A 40 -3.96 5.81 21.45
CA LEU A 40 -2.73 6.09 20.71
C LEU A 40 -2.58 7.59 20.40
N THR A 41 -3.66 8.36 20.39
CA THR A 41 -3.61 9.80 20.12
C THR A 41 -3.13 10.63 21.32
N THR A 42 -3.21 10.10 22.54
CA THR A 42 -2.79 10.81 23.77
C THR A 42 -1.26 10.86 23.92
N THR A 43 -0.72 11.91 24.55
CA THR A 43 0.73 12.18 24.70
C THR A 43 1.43 11.38 25.80
N THR A 44 0.70 10.57 26.56
CA THR A 44 1.18 9.92 27.80
C THR A 44 1.58 8.45 27.64
N THR A 45 1.41 7.87 26.46
CA THR A 45 1.63 6.44 26.22
C THR A 45 2.83 6.26 25.28
N THR A 46 3.78 5.40 25.64
CA THR A 46 4.75 4.85 24.67
C THR A 46 3.96 4.20 23.54
N ARG A 47 4.03 4.78 22.34
CA ARG A 47 3.29 4.30 21.17
C ARG A 47 3.97 3.03 20.65
N GLY A 48 3.63 1.90 21.24
CA GLY A 48 4.06 0.58 20.79
C GLY A 48 3.61 0.25 19.37
N ILE A 49 4.03 -0.90 18.86
CA ILE A 49 3.65 -1.37 17.53
C ILE A 49 2.21 -1.85 17.52
N VAL A 50 1.46 -1.49 16.46
CA VAL A 50 0.10 -1.99 16.20
C VAL A 50 0.16 -3.13 15.19
N ALA A 51 -0.16 -4.33 15.64
CA ALA A 51 -0.47 -5.45 14.77
C ALA A 51 -1.86 -5.26 14.14
N ILE A 52 -1.97 -5.53 12.84
CA ILE A 52 -3.21 -5.43 12.08
C ILE A 52 -3.56 -6.81 11.54
N ARG A 53 -4.77 -7.29 11.86
CA ARG A 53 -5.34 -8.50 11.25
C ARG A 53 -6.67 -8.15 10.58
N MET A 54 -6.62 -7.91 9.28
CA MET A 54 -7.83 -7.71 8.47
C MET A 54 -7.57 -8.00 7.00
N GLU A 55 -8.63 -8.33 6.28
CA GLU A 55 -8.58 -8.44 4.82
C GLU A 55 -8.40 -7.07 4.16
N ARG A 56 -7.80 -7.05 2.97
CA ARG A 56 -7.68 -5.84 2.16
C ARG A 56 -9.08 -5.26 1.88
N SER A 57 -9.23 -3.99 2.23
CA SER A 57 -10.45 -3.21 2.00
C SER A 57 -10.11 -1.70 1.99
N ALA A 58 -11.04 -0.88 1.55
CA ALA A 58 -10.94 0.58 1.68
C ALA A 58 -10.81 1.00 3.15
N LYS A 59 -11.46 0.27 4.08
CA LYS A 59 -11.30 0.48 5.52
C LYS A 59 -9.86 0.22 5.98
N LEU A 60 -9.22 -0.83 5.46
CA LEU A 60 -7.80 -1.10 5.77
C LEU A 60 -6.92 0.09 5.38
N ILE A 61 -7.13 0.67 4.19
CA ILE A 61 -6.34 1.85 3.77
C ILE A 61 -6.56 3.02 4.72
N CYS A 62 -7.80 3.27 5.14
CA CYS A 62 -8.09 4.31 6.12
C CYS A 62 -7.40 4.05 7.47
N VAL A 63 -7.27 2.79 7.88
CA VAL A 63 -6.55 2.39 9.10
C VAL A 63 -5.05 2.66 8.96
N ILE A 64 -4.44 2.23 7.86
CA ILE A 64 -3.02 2.50 7.57
C ILE A 64 -2.77 4.01 7.64
N VAL A 65 -3.56 4.79 6.89
CA VAL A 65 -3.42 6.25 6.86
C VAL A 65 -3.61 6.87 8.25
N THR A 66 -4.56 6.35 9.05
CA THR A 66 -4.77 6.81 10.42
C THR A 66 -3.52 6.61 11.28
N LEU A 67 -2.92 5.41 11.23
CA LEU A 67 -1.70 5.07 11.97
C LEU A 67 -0.49 5.91 11.51
N LEU A 68 -0.42 6.21 10.21
CA LEU A 68 0.57 7.14 9.67
C LEU A 68 0.41 8.56 10.23
N GLU A 69 -0.82 9.07 10.30
CA GLU A 69 -1.10 10.41 10.85
C GLU A 69 -0.82 10.54 12.34
N VAL A 70 -1.00 9.45 13.11
CA VAL A 70 -0.69 9.43 14.54
C VAL A 70 0.75 8.99 14.85
N ARG A 71 1.56 8.73 13.81
CA ARG A 71 2.96 8.26 13.90
C ARG A 71 3.11 7.01 14.77
N VAL A 72 2.28 6.01 14.51
CA VAL A 72 2.37 4.70 15.19
C VAL A 72 2.83 3.65 14.19
N PRO A 73 3.94 2.93 14.46
CA PRO A 73 4.38 1.87 13.58
C PRO A 73 3.40 0.69 13.60
N PHE A 74 3.22 0.05 12.46
CA PHE A 74 2.30 -1.07 12.33
C PHE A 74 2.90 -2.26 11.58
N ILE A 75 2.28 -3.43 11.75
CA ILE A 75 2.63 -4.67 11.06
C ILE A 75 1.38 -5.48 10.72
N PHE A 76 1.37 -6.14 9.57
CA PHE A 76 0.32 -7.09 9.22
C PHE A 76 0.59 -8.48 9.79
N LEU A 77 -0.40 -9.04 10.49
CA LEU A 77 -0.38 -10.43 10.93
C LEU A 77 -1.04 -11.35 9.91
N ARG A 78 -0.48 -12.53 9.72
CA ARG A 78 -1.19 -13.66 9.13
C ARG A 78 -2.19 -14.24 10.13
N ASP A 79 -3.08 -15.08 9.60
CA ASP A 79 -4.14 -15.71 10.39
C ASP A 79 -3.58 -16.64 11.49
N ASP A 80 -2.39 -17.21 11.29
CA ASP A 80 -1.71 -18.12 12.20
C ASP A 80 -0.74 -17.44 13.18
N GLU A 81 -0.60 -16.11 13.13
CA GLU A 81 0.38 -15.36 13.92
C GLU A 81 -0.24 -14.66 15.13
N ASP A 82 0.53 -14.56 16.22
CA ASP A 82 0.20 -13.77 17.41
C ASP A 82 0.91 -12.40 17.35
N SER A 83 0.24 -11.34 17.82
CA SER A 83 0.86 -10.04 18.11
C SER A 83 2.15 -10.13 18.94
N ALA A 84 2.23 -11.06 19.89
CA ALA A 84 3.41 -11.23 20.73
C ALA A 84 4.65 -11.70 19.94
N SER A 85 4.46 -12.48 18.88
CA SER A 85 5.59 -13.00 18.07
C SER A 85 6.30 -11.91 17.27
N VAL A 86 5.65 -10.76 17.09
CA VAL A 86 6.17 -9.60 16.37
C VAL A 86 6.46 -8.40 17.28
N GLY A 87 6.37 -8.59 18.60
CA GLY A 87 6.59 -7.52 19.58
C GLY A 87 5.54 -6.40 19.52
N ALA A 88 4.34 -6.68 19.02
CA ALA A 88 3.25 -5.71 18.98
C ALA A 88 2.56 -5.60 20.34
N GLU A 89 2.42 -4.37 20.84
CA GLU A 89 1.68 -4.05 22.07
C GLU A 89 0.17 -3.99 21.85
N TRP A 90 -0.25 -3.83 20.60
CA TRP A 90 -1.66 -3.64 20.24
C TRP A 90 -2.04 -4.54 19.07
N LEU A 91 -3.28 -5.03 19.06
CA LEU A 91 -3.90 -5.69 17.91
C LEU A 91 -5.14 -4.91 17.48
N PHE A 92 -5.24 -4.64 16.20
CA PHE A 92 -6.46 -4.19 15.56
C PHE A 92 -6.98 -5.27 14.62
N ASP A 93 -8.15 -5.82 14.92
CA ASP A 93 -8.78 -6.95 14.20
C ASP A 93 -9.78 -6.52 13.10
N GLY A 94 -9.83 -5.21 12.82
CA GLY A 94 -10.82 -4.62 11.92
C GLY A 94 -12.05 -4.03 12.62
N LYS A 95 -12.23 -4.27 13.92
CA LYS A 95 -13.31 -3.70 14.72
C LYS A 95 -12.80 -2.98 15.95
N GLU A 96 -11.96 -3.63 16.74
CA GLU A 96 -11.52 -3.13 18.04
C GLU A 96 -9.99 -3.14 18.17
N LEU A 97 -9.48 -2.21 18.98
CA LEU A 97 -8.08 -2.13 19.34
C LEU A 97 -7.89 -2.73 20.72
N THR A 98 -7.12 -3.81 20.81
CA THR A 98 -6.84 -4.51 22.08
C THR A 98 -5.38 -4.31 22.47
N LYS A 99 -5.13 -3.92 23.73
CA LYS A 99 -3.78 -3.82 24.30
C LYS A 99 -3.35 -5.16 24.91
N PHE A 100 -2.14 -5.59 24.63
CA PHE A 100 -1.51 -6.75 25.26
C PHE A 100 -0.44 -6.31 26.25
N SER A 101 -0.38 -6.97 27.40
CA SER A 101 0.75 -6.84 28.32
C SER A 101 1.88 -7.71 27.78
N CYS A 102 2.96 -7.09 27.33
CA CYS A 102 4.16 -7.80 26.85
C CYS A 102 4.86 -8.48 28.05
N ASN A 103 4.34 -9.62 28.50
CA ASN A 103 4.94 -10.43 29.56
C ASN A 103 6.00 -11.36 28.96
N GLY A 104 7.03 -10.78 28.36
CA GLY A 104 8.14 -11.52 27.75
C GLY A 104 8.54 -10.92 26.42
N SER A 105 9.84 -10.65 26.28
CA SER A 105 10.49 -10.34 25.01
C SER A 105 10.01 -11.29 23.93
N GLY A 106 9.42 -10.77 22.85
CA GLY A 106 9.23 -11.55 21.64
C GLY A 106 10.57 -12.16 21.25
N ASP A 107 10.61 -13.48 21.08
CA ASP A 107 11.84 -14.25 20.85
C ASP A 107 12.53 -13.92 19.50
N GLN A 108 11.88 -13.08 18.68
CA GLN A 108 12.41 -12.60 17.40
C GLN A 108 13.03 -11.21 17.57
N PRO A 109 14.36 -11.06 17.43
CA PRO A 109 14.96 -9.75 17.37
C PRO A 109 14.40 -9.00 16.16
N VAL A 110 13.74 -7.86 16.42
CA VAL A 110 13.35 -6.95 15.35
C VAL A 110 14.62 -6.21 14.94
N ASP A 111 15.01 -6.34 13.68
CA ASP A 111 16.07 -5.53 13.09
C ASP A 111 15.51 -4.12 12.89
N VAL A 112 15.68 -3.30 13.93
CA VAL A 112 15.25 -1.90 13.98
C VAL A 112 16.51 -1.04 13.92
N PRO A 113 16.60 -0.07 13.00
CA PRO A 113 17.63 0.94 13.11
C PRO A 113 17.45 1.69 14.44
N GLU A 114 18.48 1.72 15.31
CA GLU A 114 18.42 2.41 16.61
C GLU A 114 17.92 3.87 16.44
N ASP A 115 17.07 4.33 17.37
CA ASP A 115 16.48 5.68 17.41
C ASP A 115 15.72 6.14 16.15
N SER A 116 15.25 5.21 15.32
CA SER A 116 14.53 5.53 14.09
C SER A 116 13.02 5.74 14.30
N ASP A 117 12.49 6.79 13.66
CA ASP A 117 11.05 7.06 13.59
C ASP A 117 10.38 6.05 12.65
N LEU A 118 9.96 4.91 13.23
CA LEU A 118 9.41 3.78 12.50
C LEU A 118 8.02 4.06 11.91
N CYS A 119 7.85 3.65 10.66
CA CYS A 119 6.58 3.74 9.95
C CYS A 119 5.83 2.41 9.93
N TYR A 120 6.50 1.32 9.54
CA TYR A 120 5.92 -0.02 9.52
C TYR A 120 7.01 -1.07 9.68
N LEU A 121 6.60 -2.28 10.03
CA LEU A 121 7.48 -3.45 10.06
C LEU A 121 7.05 -4.43 8.96
N ILE A 122 8.02 -5.14 8.41
CA ILE A 122 7.78 -6.19 7.44
C ILE A 122 8.62 -7.43 7.72
N ARG A 123 8.12 -8.58 7.30
CA ARG A 123 8.87 -9.83 7.35
C ARG A 123 9.54 -10.11 6.03
N THR A 124 10.77 -10.57 6.11
CA THR A 124 11.49 -11.11 4.97
C THR A 124 11.70 -12.61 5.13
N SER A 125 11.68 -13.33 4.01
CA SER A 125 12.11 -14.73 3.97
C SER A 125 13.61 -14.79 4.23
N GLY A 126 14.01 -14.95 5.49
CA GLY A 126 15.41 -15.13 5.84
C GLY A 126 15.98 -16.36 5.14
N THR A 127 17.16 -16.23 4.54
CA THR A 127 17.89 -17.35 3.89
C THR A 127 18.26 -18.46 4.86
N THR A 128 18.21 -18.20 6.17
CA THR A 128 18.49 -19.12 7.27
C THR A 128 17.25 -19.89 7.76
N GLY A 129 16.08 -19.70 7.13
CA GLY A 129 14.82 -20.34 7.51
C GLY A 129 14.06 -19.62 8.64
N MET A 130 14.73 -18.77 9.43
CA MET A 130 14.07 -17.89 10.39
C MET A 130 13.68 -16.58 9.71
N GLN A 131 12.39 -16.21 9.80
CA GLN A 131 11.88 -14.96 9.24
C GLN A 131 12.40 -13.79 10.06
N LYS A 132 12.99 -12.80 9.39
CA LYS A 132 13.47 -11.57 10.05
C LYS A 132 12.40 -10.50 9.99
N LEU A 133 12.19 -9.80 11.10
CA LEU A 133 11.40 -8.57 11.14
C LEU A 133 12.33 -7.40 10.85
N ILE A 134 11.94 -6.56 9.89
CA ILE A 134 12.66 -5.36 9.49
C ILE A 134 11.76 -4.16 9.78
N GLY A 135 12.25 -3.21 10.58
CA GLY A 135 11.62 -1.92 10.79
C GLY A 135 11.96 -0.95 9.66
N VAL A 136 10.94 -0.34 9.06
CA VAL A 136 11.11 0.66 7.99
C VAL A 136 10.80 2.05 8.55
N PRO A 137 11.78 2.96 8.64
CA PRO A 137 11.56 4.31 9.12
C PRO A 137 10.93 5.22 8.07
N TYR A 138 10.27 6.29 8.52
CA TYR A 138 9.69 7.30 7.63
C TYR A 138 10.71 7.93 6.67
N SER A 139 11.96 8.07 7.10
CA SER A 139 13.06 8.61 6.30
C SER A 139 13.36 7.78 5.04
N CYS A 140 13.02 6.49 5.02
CA CYS A 140 13.15 5.63 3.84
C CYS A 140 12.01 5.81 2.82
N ILE A 141 10.88 6.35 3.25
CA ILE A 141 9.66 6.38 2.43
C ILE A 141 9.68 7.56 1.48
N GLU A 142 9.89 8.77 1.99
CA GLU A 142 9.77 10.00 1.18
C GLU A 142 10.70 10.02 -0.04
N PRO A 143 12.01 9.71 0.07
CA PRO A 143 12.90 9.68 -1.10
C PRO A 143 12.50 8.62 -2.12
N ASN A 144 12.03 7.45 -1.66
CA ASN A 144 11.59 6.38 -2.53
C ASN A 144 10.33 6.79 -3.31
N ILE A 145 9.34 7.37 -2.64
CA ILE A 145 8.10 7.81 -3.28
C ILE A 145 8.37 8.96 -4.26
N GLU A 146 9.27 9.89 -3.95
CA GLU A 146 9.64 10.97 -4.87
C GLU A 146 10.32 10.42 -6.12
N ASP A 147 11.26 9.47 -6.00
CA ASP A 147 11.89 8.83 -7.15
C ASP A 147 10.84 8.18 -8.08
N PHE A 148 9.88 7.43 -7.52
CA PHE A 148 8.80 6.87 -8.33
C PHE A 148 7.97 7.97 -9.00
N ARG A 149 7.58 9.02 -8.27
CA ARG A 149 6.79 10.12 -8.83
C ARG A 149 7.47 10.79 -10.00
N GLU A 150 8.73 11.16 -9.86
CA GLU A 150 9.51 11.83 -10.90
C GLU A 150 9.75 10.90 -12.09
N ARG A 151 10.22 9.69 -11.82
CA ARG A 151 10.61 8.71 -12.86
C ARG A 151 9.42 8.33 -13.73
N PHE A 152 8.27 8.10 -13.10
CA PHE A 152 7.03 7.70 -13.75
C PHE A 152 6.11 8.89 -14.09
N SER A 153 6.53 10.13 -13.78
CA SER A 153 5.76 11.36 -14.00
C SER A 153 4.32 11.27 -13.50
N LEU A 154 4.14 10.70 -12.31
CA LEU A 154 2.83 10.43 -11.73
C LEU A 154 2.16 11.71 -11.24
N CYS A 155 0.86 11.83 -11.47
CA CYS A 155 0.05 12.97 -11.08
C CYS A 155 -1.32 12.54 -10.52
N SER A 156 -2.16 13.52 -10.14
CA SER A 156 -3.50 13.29 -9.60
C SER A 156 -4.47 12.61 -10.57
N GLU A 157 -4.16 12.59 -11.87
CA GLU A 157 -4.99 11.94 -12.89
C GLU A 157 -4.72 10.43 -12.99
N ASP A 158 -3.68 9.93 -12.32
CA ASP A 158 -3.31 8.53 -12.40
C ASP A 158 -4.21 7.63 -11.55
N VAL A 159 -4.28 6.37 -11.97
CA VAL A 159 -4.97 5.29 -11.26
C VAL A 159 -3.90 4.27 -10.88
N ILE A 160 -3.57 4.24 -9.59
CA ILE A 160 -2.57 3.37 -9.00
C ILE A 160 -3.23 2.06 -8.61
N LEU A 161 -2.81 0.95 -9.23
CA LEU A 161 -3.29 -0.38 -8.86
C LEU A 161 -2.69 -0.80 -7.52
N CYS A 162 -3.55 -1.09 -6.54
CA CYS A 162 -3.16 -1.73 -5.29
C CYS A 162 -3.55 -3.21 -5.32
N SER A 163 -2.60 -4.05 -5.69
CA SER A 163 -2.80 -5.50 -5.85
C SER A 163 -1.73 -6.33 -5.15
N THR A 164 -0.60 -5.71 -4.83
CA THR A 164 0.49 -6.38 -4.12
C THR A 164 0.02 -6.78 -2.73
N SER A 165 0.38 -8.00 -2.32
CA SER A 165 0.08 -8.52 -0.98
C SER A 165 0.56 -7.54 0.09
N VAL A 166 -0.30 -7.25 1.08
CA VAL A 166 0.02 -6.35 2.21
C VAL A 166 1.21 -6.82 3.06
N PHE A 167 1.58 -8.10 2.91
CA PHE A 167 2.77 -8.69 3.55
C PHE A 167 4.09 -8.37 2.82
N PHE A 168 4.06 -7.61 1.71
CA PHE A 168 5.26 -7.18 0.98
C PHE A 168 5.28 -5.65 0.85
N ASP A 169 6.48 -5.08 0.89
CA ASP A 169 6.71 -3.64 0.95
C ASP A 169 6.19 -2.88 -0.27
N PRO A 170 6.06 -3.45 -1.49
CA PRO A 170 5.54 -2.65 -2.58
C PRO A 170 4.04 -2.35 -2.46
N SER A 171 3.30 -3.10 -1.65
CA SER A 171 1.90 -2.73 -1.34
C SER A 171 1.82 -1.38 -0.64
N ILE A 172 2.80 -1.09 0.22
CA ILE A 172 2.92 0.17 0.94
C ILE A 172 3.30 1.29 -0.05
N VAL A 173 4.22 1.02 -0.98
CA VAL A 173 4.56 1.95 -2.07
C VAL A 173 3.35 2.30 -2.94
N GLU A 174 2.53 1.32 -3.35
CA GLU A 174 1.29 1.54 -4.11
C GLU A 174 0.36 2.53 -3.38
N ILE A 175 0.19 2.37 -2.07
CA ILE A 175 -0.65 3.25 -1.24
C ILE A 175 -0.04 4.66 -1.14
N PHE A 176 1.25 4.75 -0.82
CA PHE A 176 1.94 6.04 -0.68
C PHE A 176 2.02 6.82 -1.99
N LEU A 177 2.12 6.16 -3.15
CA LEU A 177 2.09 6.84 -4.45
C LEU A 177 0.76 7.53 -4.68
N ALA A 178 -0.36 6.83 -4.44
CA ALA A 178 -1.68 7.44 -4.59
C ALA A 178 -1.87 8.63 -3.64
N LEU A 179 -1.45 8.46 -2.37
CA LEU A 179 -1.49 9.51 -1.35
C LEU A 179 -0.60 10.71 -1.71
N SER A 180 0.59 10.48 -2.26
CA SER A 180 1.54 11.54 -2.56
C SER A 180 1.12 12.36 -3.79
N CYS A 181 0.51 11.70 -4.78
CA CYS A 181 0.02 12.31 -6.02
C CYS A 181 -1.38 12.91 -5.91
N GLY A 182 -2.16 12.59 -4.86
CA GLY A 182 -3.59 12.92 -4.80
C GLY A 182 -4.37 12.19 -5.89
N SER A 183 -3.97 10.96 -6.21
CA SER A 183 -4.50 10.19 -7.34
C SER A 183 -5.48 9.12 -6.87
N ARG A 184 -6.00 8.31 -7.79
CA ARG A 184 -6.96 7.25 -7.44
C ARG A 184 -6.23 5.96 -7.07
N LEU A 185 -6.55 5.39 -5.92
CA LEU A 185 -6.10 4.05 -5.51
C LEU A 185 -7.16 3.00 -5.88
N LEU A 186 -6.83 2.09 -6.81
CA LEU A 186 -7.69 0.98 -7.21
C LEU A 186 -7.31 -0.28 -6.45
N LEU A 187 -8.09 -0.66 -5.44
CA LEU A 187 -7.86 -1.86 -4.65
C LEU A 187 -8.41 -3.11 -5.34
N VAL A 188 -7.53 -4.08 -5.52
CA VAL A 188 -7.85 -5.40 -6.04
C VAL A 188 -7.90 -6.40 -4.89
N PRO A 189 -8.97 -7.20 -4.75
CA PRO A 189 -9.07 -8.19 -3.68
C PRO A 189 -8.00 -9.28 -3.87
N ASP A 190 -7.46 -9.81 -2.77
CA ASP A 190 -6.39 -10.83 -2.84
C ASP A 190 -6.78 -12.07 -3.65
N LYS A 191 -8.07 -12.45 -3.64
CA LYS A 191 -8.62 -13.52 -4.47
C LYS A 191 -8.41 -13.26 -5.97
N ALA A 192 -8.52 -12.02 -6.44
CA ALA A 192 -8.32 -11.73 -7.87
C ALA A 192 -6.84 -11.83 -8.27
N ARG A 193 -5.90 -11.57 -7.35
CA ARG A 193 -4.45 -11.71 -7.64
C ARG A 193 -4.06 -13.15 -8.00
N SER A 194 -4.67 -14.14 -7.35
CA SER A 194 -4.36 -15.56 -7.60
C SER A 194 -5.09 -16.16 -8.81
N HIS A 195 -5.96 -15.39 -9.47
CA HIS A 195 -6.76 -15.84 -10.61
C HIS A 195 -6.51 -14.93 -11.82
N PRO A 196 -5.64 -15.33 -12.76
CA PRO A 196 -5.20 -14.48 -13.87
C PRO A 196 -6.33 -13.88 -14.71
N HIS A 197 -7.41 -14.63 -14.92
CA HIS A 197 -8.59 -14.17 -15.65
C HIS A 197 -9.30 -13.02 -14.92
N LEU A 198 -9.50 -13.13 -13.60
CA LEU A 198 -10.11 -12.08 -12.80
C LEU A 198 -9.25 -10.81 -12.81
N LEU A 199 -7.94 -10.96 -12.64
CA LEU A 199 -7.01 -9.83 -12.72
C LEU A 199 -7.06 -9.16 -14.09
N SER A 200 -7.06 -9.94 -15.18
CA SER A 200 -7.13 -9.40 -16.54
C SER A 200 -8.41 -8.61 -16.80
N ASP A 201 -9.55 -9.12 -16.34
CA ASP A 201 -10.85 -8.45 -16.47
C ASP A 201 -10.89 -7.13 -15.69
N ILE A 202 -10.33 -7.11 -14.48
CA ILE A 202 -10.18 -5.88 -13.68
C ILE A 202 -9.30 -4.88 -14.42
N LEU A 203 -8.13 -5.30 -14.92
CA LEU A 203 -7.21 -4.42 -15.65
C LEU A 203 -7.85 -3.82 -16.91
N ARG A 204 -8.65 -4.61 -17.64
CA ARG A 204 -9.40 -4.16 -18.82
C ARG A 204 -10.51 -3.18 -18.49
N ARG A 205 -11.24 -3.45 -17.41
CA ARG A 205 -12.39 -2.64 -16.98
C ARG A 205 -11.96 -1.29 -16.43
N TYR A 206 -10.95 -1.29 -15.56
CA TYR A 206 -10.55 -0.11 -14.79
C TYR A 206 -9.35 0.64 -15.37
N LYS A 207 -8.55 -0.01 -16.23
CA LYS A 207 -7.41 0.59 -16.94
C LYS A 207 -6.49 1.41 -16.03
N PRO A 208 -5.91 0.81 -14.97
CA PRO A 208 -4.95 1.52 -14.12
C PRO A 208 -3.79 2.05 -14.96
N THR A 209 -3.33 3.27 -14.66
CA THR A 209 -2.24 3.92 -15.39
C THR A 209 -0.86 3.57 -14.82
N PHE A 210 -0.82 3.10 -13.58
CA PHE A 210 0.37 2.55 -12.95
C PHE A 210 0.07 1.19 -12.33
N VAL A 211 0.92 0.20 -12.62
CA VAL A 211 0.87 -1.13 -12.00
C VAL A 211 2.27 -1.58 -11.63
N GLN A 212 2.33 -2.44 -10.62
CA GLN A 212 3.54 -3.15 -10.25
C GLN A 212 3.24 -4.63 -10.11
N PHE A 213 4.01 -5.48 -10.80
CA PHE A 213 3.84 -6.92 -10.78
C PHE A 213 5.19 -7.62 -10.67
N THR A 214 5.21 -8.78 -10.01
CA THR A 214 6.34 -9.68 -10.11
C THR A 214 6.41 -10.27 -11.52
N PRO A 215 7.60 -10.73 -12.00
CA PRO A 215 7.70 -11.42 -13.27
C PRO A 215 6.69 -12.57 -13.41
N SER A 216 6.45 -13.31 -12.32
CA SER A 216 5.52 -14.43 -12.29
C SER A 216 4.07 -14.01 -12.50
N VAL A 217 3.62 -12.88 -11.94
CA VAL A 217 2.25 -12.38 -12.19
C VAL A 217 2.14 -11.87 -13.62
N LEU A 218 3.16 -11.17 -14.12
CA LEU A 218 3.15 -10.65 -15.49
C LEU A 218 3.04 -11.77 -16.54
N ALA A 219 3.73 -12.89 -16.32
CA ALA A 219 3.70 -14.05 -17.21
C ALA A 219 2.31 -14.71 -17.34
N LEU A 220 1.36 -14.36 -16.45
CA LEU A 220 -0.01 -14.88 -16.47
C LEU A 220 -0.98 -13.97 -17.24
N LEU A 221 -0.55 -12.77 -17.67
CA LEU A 221 -1.37 -11.79 -18.36
C LEU A 221 -1.12 -11.85 -19.87
N ASP A 222 -2.18 -11.67 -20.67
CA ASP A 222 -2.07 -11.65 -22.13
C ASP A 222 -1.63 -10.27 -22.69
N ASP A 223 -1.09 -10.28 -23.92
CA ASP A 223 -0.58 -9.08 -24.58
C ASP A 223 -1.62 -7.96 -24.70
N LEU A 224 -2.90 -8.32 -24.89
CA LEU A 224 -4.00 -7.36 -24.94
C LEU A 224 -4.12 -6.62 -23.61
N THR A 225 -4.12 -7.34 -22.49
CA THR A 225 -4.18 -6.76 -21.13
C THR A 225 -2.99 -5.84 -20.84
N LEU A 226 -1.83 -6.14 -21.41
CA LEU A 226 -0.60 -5.39 -21.19
C LEU A 226 -0.39 -4.21 -22.15
N SER A 227 -1.24 -4.06 -23.17
CA SER A 227 -1.02 -3.13 -24.29
C SER A 227 -1.09 -1.65 -23.93
N TRP A 228 -1.89 -1.27 -22.93
CA TRP A 228 -2.02 0.11 -22.43
C TRP A 228 -1.34 0.36 -21.09
N ILE A 229 -0.83 -0.71 -20.45
CA ILE A 229 -0.18 -0.62 -19.15
C ILE A 229 1.17 0.07 -19.36
N PHE A 230 1.20 1.32 -18.90
CA PHE A 230 2.20 2.29 -19.27
C PHE A 230 3.53 2.07 -18.55
N TRP A 231 3.46 1.60 -17.30
CA TRP A 231 4.61 1.41 -16.43
C TRP A 231 4.66 -0.03 -15.89
N ARG A 232 5.84 -0.67 -15.99
CA ARG A 232 6.10 -2.01 -15.47
C ARG A 232 7.28 -1.93 -14.51
N PHE A 233 7.04 -2.15 -13.22
CA PHE A 233 8.11 -2.25 -12.24
C PHE A 233 8.33 -3.71 -11.85
N PHE A 234 9.54 -4.20 -12.07
CA PHE A 234 9.96 -5.55 -11.70
C PHE A 234 10.84 -5.47 -10.46
N THR A 235 10.45 -6.17 -9.41
CA THR A 235 11.17 -6.16 -8.14
C THR A 235 12.49 -6.95 -8.15
N ASN A 236 13.05 -7.34 -9.31
CA ASN A 236 14.36 -8.01 -9.38
C ASN A 236 15.10 -8.03 -10.74
N SER A 237 14.59 -7.44 -11.82
CA SER A 237 15.41 -7.09 -12.99
C SER A 237 14.75 -6.02 -13.84
N LEU A 238 15.49 -4.95 -14.16
CA LEU A 238 15.06 -3.89 -15.07
C LEU A 238 14.80 -4.48 -16.46
N SER A 239 13.55 -4.72 -16.82
CA SER A 239 13.20 -5.07 -18.20
C SER A 239 12.01 -4.26 -18.68
N SER A 240 12.26 -3.42 -19.69
CA SER A 240 11.31 -2.60 -20.46
C SER A 240 10.56 -1.46 -19.73
N TYR A 241 10.90 -0.23 -20.11
CA TYR A 241 10.26 1.03 -19.69
C TYR A 241 9.60 1.67 -20.91
N ARG A 242 8.36 2.18 -20.83
CA ARG A 242 7.77 3.03 -21.88
C ARG A 242 7.31 4.35 -21.27
N ARG A 243 7.82 5.49 -21.76
CA ARG A 243 7.67 6.83 -21.14
C ARG A 243 6.52 7.64 -21.73
N ARG A 244 5.82 8.42 -20.89
CA ARG A 244 4.72 9.32 -21.30
C ARG A 244 5.37 10.59 -21.84
N LYS A 245 5.02 10.98 -23.06
CA LYS A 245 5.41 12.28 -23.61
C LYS A 245 4.47 13.32 -22.99
N VAL A 246 4.95 14.11 -22.04
CA VAL A 246 4.21 15.27 -21.53
C VAL A 246 4.43 16.40 -22.53
N SER A 247 3.41 16.74 -23.34
CA SER A 247 3.46 17.90 -24.21
C SER A 247 3.09 19.15 -23.43
N SER A 248 4.06 20.02 -23.18
CA SER A 248 3.79 21.41 -22.81
C SER A 248 3.38 22.17 -24.06
N GLU A 249 2.10 22.50 -24.19
CA GLU A 249 1.59 23.82 -24.59
C GLU A 249 0.10 23.76 -24.95
N SER A 250 -0.59 24.81 -24.49
CA SER A 250 -1.94 25.26 -24.79
C SER A 250 -2.60 24.74 -26.08
N GLY A 251 -3.77 24.13 -25.91
CA GLY A 251 -4.78 23.98 -26.97
C GLY A 251 -4.84 22.57 -27.57
N ALA A 252 -5.81 21.79 -27.09
CA ALA A 252 -6.44 20.64 -27.72
C ALA A 252 -5.71 19.97 -28.92
N THR A 253 -5.10 18.80 -28.68
CA THR A 253 -5.32 17.52 -29.38
C THR A 253 -4.36 16.48 -28.78
N ILE A 254 -4.87 15.37 -28.22
CA ILE A 254 -4.03 14.25 -27.76
C ILE A 254 -3.53 13.51 -29.00
N SER A 255 -2.37 13.90 -29.53
CA SER A 255 -1.69 13.17 -30.60
C SER A 255 -0.69 12.18 -29.99
N HIS A 256 -1.02 10.89 -30.10
CA HIS A 256 -0.17 9.76 -29.71
C HIS A 256 1.07 9.67 -30.61
N CYS A 257 2.17 10.31 -30.20
CA CYS A 257 3.48 10.12 -30.84
C CYS A 257 4.45 9.47 -29.86
N PHE A 258 4.87 8.24 -30.19
CA PHE A 258 5.68 7.33 -29.37
C PHE A 258 7.14 7.32 -29.84
N GLU A 259 8.09 7.17 -28.91
CA GLU A 259 9.47 6.76 -29.22
C GLU A 259 9.85 5.59 -28.31
N SER A 260 10.44 4.56 -28.91
CA SER A 260 11.10 3.43 -28.25
C SER A 260 12.58 3.77 -28.07
N ASN A 261 13.12 3.57 -26.86
CA ASN A 261 14.57 3.45 -26.67
C ASN A 261 15.01 2.01 -26.89
#